data_AF-A0A0N4UL99-F1
#
_entry.id   AF-A0A0N4UL99-F1
#
_cell.length_a   1.000
_cell.length_b   1.000
_cell.length_c   1.000
_cell.angle_alpha   90.00
_cell.angle_beta   90.00
_cell.angle_gamma   90.00
#
_symmetry.space_group_name_H-M   'P 1'
#
loop_
_entity.id
_entity.type
_entity.pdbx_description
1 polymer ?
#
loop_
_entity_poly.entity_id
_entity_poly.type
_entity_poly.pdbx_seq_one_letter_code
_entity_poly.pdbx_strand_id
1 'polypeptide(L)'
;MFGLLFVCYLIRVAESGALSADITQCRGSAAAPFRPVPPPSACKNKDEALCIAVFNPLGSDAANNANPAMTYKVNANCLNATLSANALALCPSSCALCCMAPEFSCSNAAGADCTPFTVSPDLCTNSQTAAAALANCPNACGLCNQPGAGGRCPDAVTNCATLLPLLTCTNAYMQQNCMETCKITTCLSTTGGASSCSDGRANCAQMASFCNVAPYSGVMREQCRRTCGICR
;
A
#
# COMPACT_ATOMS: atom_id res chain seq x y z
N MET A 1 6.82 -24.80 -10.63
CA MET A 1 7.42 -24.51 -11.97
C MET A 1 7.16 -23.08 -12.45
N PHE A 2 5.99 -22.47 -12.21
CA PHE A 2 5.71 -21.09 -12.66
C PHE A 2 6.64 -20.01 -12.07
N GLY A 3 6.98 -20.08 -10.77
CA GLY A 3 7.89 -19.10 -10.16
C GLY A 3 9.29 -19.10 -10.78
N LEU A 4 9.82 -20.28 -11.14
CA LEU A 4 11.15 -20.41 -11.73
C LEU A 4 11.20 -19.87 -13.16
N LEU A 5 10.16 -20.13 -13.97
CA LEU A 5 10.05 -19.58 -15.32
C LEU A 5 9.88 -18.05 -15.32
N PHE A 6 9.09 -17.53 -14.37
CA PHE A 6 8.90 -16.09 -14.22
C PHE A 6 10.22 -15.42 -13.83
N VAL A 7 10.95 -15.99 -12.87
CA VAL A 7 12.29 -15.52 -12.49
C VAL A 7 13.25 -15.55 -13.68
N CYS A 8 13.30 -16.63 -14.47
CA CYS A 8 14.15 -16.69 -15.67
C CYS A 8 13.78 -15.63 -16.72
N TYR A 9 12.49 -15.35 -16.91
CA TYR A 9 12.04 -14.29 -17.82
C TYR A 9 12.49 -12.91 -17.34
N LEU A 10 12.36 -12.62 -16.04
CA LEU A 10 12.77 -11.33 -15.47
C LEU A 10 14.29 -11.16 -15.49
N ILE A 11 15.07 -12.23 -15.27
CA ILE A 11 16.54 -12.19 -15.34
C ILE A 11 17.03 -11.84 -16.75
N ARG A 12 16.39 -12.39 -17.81
CA ARG A 12 16.76 -12.11 -19.21
C ARG A 12 16.61 -10.64 -19.62
N VAL A 13 15.80 -9.86 -18.89
CA VAL A 13 15.57 -8.43 -19.18
C VAL A 13 16.66 -7.55 -18.54
N ALA A 14 17.44 -8.06 -17.58
CA ALA A 14 18.36 -7.26 -16.77
C ALA A 14 19.76 -7.04 -17.38
N GLU A 15 20.01 -7.47 -18.63
CA GLU A 15 21.35 -7.40 -19.24
C GLU A 15 21.58 -6.06 -19.96
N SER A 16 22.41 -5.16 -19.36
CA SER A 16 23.29 -4.13 -20.00
C SER A 16 23.34 -2.72 -19.36
N GLY A 17 22.65 -2.47 -18.23
CA GLY A 17 22.69 -1.17 -17.54
C GLY A 17 23.42 -1.19 -16.19
N ALA A 18 23.84 -0.01 -15.69
CA ALA A 18 24.21 0.14 -14.29
C ALA A 18 23.01 -0.31 -13.44
N LEU A 19 23.18 -1.39 -12.67
CA LEU A 19 22.08 -2.00 -11.93
C LEU A 19 21.68 -1.19 -10.67
N SER A 20 22.37 -0.09 -10.39
CA SER A 20 22.08 0.85 -9.30
C SER A 20 21.61 2.18 -9.88
N ALA A 21 20.47 2.67 -9.42
CA ALA A 21 19.87 3.94 -9.87
C ALA A 21 19.38 4.76 -8.68
N ASP A 22 19.41 6.09 -8.81
CA ASP A 22 18.79 6.98 -7.82
C ASP A 22 17.27 6.84 -7.87
N ILE A 23 16.62 6.93 -6.71
CA ILE A 23 15.16 6.89 -6.61
C ILE A 23 14.52 8.03 -7.44
N THR A 24 13.49 7.73 -8.23
CA THR A 24 12.76 8.73 -9.03
C THR A 24 11.34 9.01 -8.56
N GLN A 25 10.75 8.06 -7.82
CA GLN A 25 9.39 8.13 -7.27
C GLN A 25 9.42 8.21 -5.75
N CYS A 26 8.30 8.54 -5.11
CA CYS A 26 8.18 8.60 -3.65
C CYS A 26 9.19 9.53 -2.94
N ARG A 27 9.71 10.55 -3.61
CA ARG A 27 10.68 11.49 -3.00
C ARG A 27 9.97 12.40 -2.00
N GLY A 28 10.52 12.54 -0.79
CA GLY A 28 10.03 13.49 0.21
C GLY A 28 10.34 14.96 -0.07
N SER A 29 11.21 15.24 -1.04
CA SER A 29 11.64 16.58 -1.42
C SER A 29 11.97 16.64 -2.91
N ALA A 30 11.78 17.81 -3.51
CA ALA A 30 12.24 18.11 -4.87
C ALA A 30 13.75 18.39 -4.95
N ALA A 31 14.43 18.55 -3.81
CA ALA A 31 15.86 18.77 -3.71
C ALA A 31 16.59 17.55 -3.13
N ALA A 32 17.85 17.38 -3.51
CA ALA A 32 18.71 16.35 -2.97
C ALA A 32 19.05 16.62 -1.48
N PRO A 33 19.34 15.58 -0.67
CA PRO A 33 19.32 14.17 -1.03
C PRO A 33 17.89 13.65 -1.25
N PHE A 34 17.68 12.87 -2.31
CA PHE A 34 16.35 12.30 -2.57
C PHE A 34 16.12 11.10 -1.66
N ARG A 35 15.10 11.19 -0.81
CA ARG A 35 14.75 10.14 0.17
C ARG A 35 13.32 9.66 -0.04
N PRO A 36 13.07 8.35 0.06
CA PRO A 36 11.72 7.81 0.01
C PRO A 36 10.90 8.29 1.21
N VAL A 37 9.70 8.80 0.94
CA VAL A 37 8.66 9.10 1.92
C VAL A 37 7.37 8.40 1.46
N PRO A 38 6.83 7.45 2.25
CA PRO A 38 7.37 6.96 3.52
C PRO A 38 8.67 6.14 3.33
N PRO A 39 9.40 5.81 4.40
CA PRO A 39 10.56 4.93 4.31
C PRO A 39 10.23 3.58 3.68
N PRO A 40 11.20 2.87 3.06
CA PRO A 40 10.95 1.58 2.40
C PRO A 40 10.41 0.51 3.35
N SER A 41 10.69 0.63 4.65
CA SER A 41 10.20 -0.28 5.70
C SER A 41 8.72 -0.09 6.04
N ALA A 42 8.08 0.97 5.56
CA ALA A 42 6.68 1.31 5.87
C ALA A 42 5.67 0.36 5.21
N CYS A 43 6.05 -0.28 4.11
CA CYS A 43 5.31 -1.35 3.48
C CYS A 43 6.15 -2.64 3.42
N LYS A 44 5.54 -3.74 3.00
CA LYS A 44 6.21 -5.04 2.88
C LYS A 44 6.22 -5.52 1.43
N ASN A 45 7.24 -6.28 1.10
CA ASN A 45 7.22 -7.11 -0.10
C ASN A 45 6.19 -8.22 0.05
N LYS A 46 5.56 -8.60 -1.06
CA LYS A 46 4.63 -9.73 -1.15
C LYS A 46 5.33 -11.03 -1.54
N ASP A 47 6.45 -10.94 -2.26
CA ASP A 47 7.29 -12.08 -2.65
C ASP A 47 8.76 -11.80 -2.31
N GLU A 48 9.14 -12.06 -1.06
CA GLU A 48 10.47 -11.73 -0.57
C GLU A 48 11.59 -12.42 -1.38
N ALA A 49 11.37 -13.66 -1.83
CA ALA A 49 12.37 -14.40 -2.61
C ALA A 49 12.61 -13.74 -3.97
N LEU A 50 11.54 -13.35 -4.68
CA LEU A 50 11.65 -12.61 -5.92
C LEU A 50 12.31 -11.24 -5.71
N CYS A 51 11.92 -10.53 -4.65
CA CYS A 51 12.45 -9.21 -4.38
C CYS A 51 13.95 -9.23 -4.07
N ILE A 52 14.41 -10.22 -3.29
CA ILE A 52 15.84 -10.45 -3.04
C ILE A 52 16.59 -10.72 -4.35
N ALA A 53 16.04 -11.55 -5.23
CA ALA A 53 16.71 -11.95 -6.46
C ALA A 53 16.76 -10.85 -7.54
N VAL A 54 15.72 -10.01 -7.64
CA VAL A 54 15.52 -9.12 -8.80
C VAL A 54 15.58 -7.63 -8.44
N PHE A 55 15.13 -7.24 -7.25
CA PHE A 55 14.81 -5.83 -6.93
C PHE A 55 15.57 -5.25 -5.74
N ASN A 56 16.22 -6.07 -4.91
CA ASN A 56 16.95 -5.56 -3.76
C ASN A 56 18.10 -4.61 -4.18
N PRO A 57 18.38 -3.58 -3.36
CA PRO A 57 19.56 -2.74 -3.53
C PRO A 57 20.84 -3.59 -3.56
N LEU A 58 21.81 -3.15 -4.37
CA LEU A 58 23.03 -3.92 -4.62
C LEU A 58 24.14 -3.52 -3.68
N GLY A 59 24.89 -4.50 -3.15
CA GLY A 59 26.17 -4.28 -2.48
C GLY A 59 26.22 -3.07 -1.55
N SER A 60 27.04 -2.07 -1.92
CA SER A 60 27.28 -0.85 -1.15
C SER A 60 26.08 0.11 -1.08
N ASP A 61 25.05 -0.06 -1.91
CA ASP A 61 23.85 0.78 -1.86
C ASP A 61 23.12 0.66 -0.53
N ALA A 62 23.17 -0.51 0.13
CA ALA A 62 22.58 -0.66 1.46
C ALA A 62 23.23 0.29 2.48
N ALA A 63 24.55 0.46 2.43
CA ALA A 63 25.28 1.39 3.28
C ALA A 63 24.98 2.85 2.92
N ASN A 64 24.90 3.18 1.62
CA ASN A 64 24.49 4.51 1.15
C ASN A 64 23.07 4.86 1.61
N ASN A 65 22.14 3.92 1.49
CA ASN A 65 20.74 4.08 1.85
C ASN A 65 20.54 4.28 3.35
N ALA A 66 21.38 3.62 4.17
CA ALA A 66 21.40 3.81 5.62
C ALA A 66 21.87 5.21 6.03
N ASN A 67 22.68 5.89 5.21
CA ASN A 67 23.16 7.24 5.50
C ASN A 67 22.13 8.30 5.05
N PRO A 68 21.48 9.07 5.95
CA PRO A 68 20.46 10.07 5.60
C PRO A 68 20.97 11.22 4.72
N ALA A 69 22.29 11.46 4.68
CA ALA A 69 22.90 12.51 3.85
C ALA A 69 23.05 12.12 2.36
N MET A 70 22.84 10.84 2.02
CA MET A 70 22.98 10.33 0.66
C MET A 70 21.62 10.20 -0.04
N THR A 71 21.60 10.40 -1.35
CA THR A 71 20.45 10.04 -2.20
C THR A 71 20.23 8.54 -2.14
N TYR A 72 18.96 8.13 -1.95
CA TYR A 72 18.59 6.72 -1.87
C TYR A 72 18.70 6.05 -3.25
N LYS A 73 19.28 4.86 -3.27
CA LYS A 73 19.52 4.04 -4.45
C LYS A 73 18.63 2.79 -4.45
N VAL A 74 18.13 2.46 -5.62
CA VAL A 74 17.32 1.28 -5.90
C VAL A 74 17.99 0.45 -6.99
N ASN A 75 17.59 -0.82 -7.10
CA ASN A 75 17.96 -1.60 -8.26
C ASN A 75 17.34 -0.95 -9.52
N ALA A 76 18.11 -0.84 -10.62
CA ALA A 76 17.63 -0.26 -11.87
C ALA A 76 16.39 -0.98 -12.43
N ASN A 77 16.19 -2.26 -12.08
CA ASN A 77 14.98 -3.03 -12.38
C ASN A 77 13.71 -2.38 -11.81
N CYS A 78 13.80 -1.66 -10.70
CA CYS A 78 12.67 -0.90 -10.13
C CYS A 78 12.17 0.21 -11.05
N LEU A 79 13.03 0.72 -11.92
CA LEU A 79 12.73 1.80 -12.87
C LEU A 79 12.50 1.30 -14.31
N ASN A 80 12.69 0.00 -14.55
CA ASN A 80 12.53 -0.58 -15.87
C ASN A 80 11.05 -0.57 -16.27
N ALA A 81 10.74 -0.07 -17.47
CA ALA A 81 9.38 0.11 -17.95
C ALA A 81 8.56 -1.21 -18.01
N THR A 82 9.23 -2.35 -18.23
CA THR A 82 8.61 -3.68 -18.27
C THR A 82 8.41 -4.28 -16.88
N LEU A 83 9.23 -3.88 -15.90
CA LEU A 83 9.25 -4.47 -14.56
C LEU A 83 8.58 -3.61 -13.49
N SER A 84 8.41 -2.31 -13.70
CA SER A 84 7.94 -1.35 -12.70
C SER A 84 6.57 -1.70 -12.11
N ALA A 85 5.64 -2.22 -12.92
CA ALA A 85 4.35 -2.70 -12.43
C ALA A 85 4.52 -3.88 -11.45
N ASN A 86 5.40 -4.82 -11.76
CA ASN A 86 5.71 -5.96 -10.88
C ASN A 86 6.47 -5.52 -9.64
N ALA A 87 7.39 -4.55 -9.78
CA ALA A 87 8.13 -3.95 -8.68
C ALA A 87 7.16 -3.35 -7.65
N LEU A 88 6.17 -2.56 -8.10
CA LEU A 88 5.15 -2.01 -7.21
C LEU A 88 4.23 -3.09 -6.63
N ALA A 89 3.78 -4.04 -7.46
CA ALA A 89 2.80 -5.03 -7.03
C ALA A 89 3.37 -6.06 -6.04
N LEU A 90 4.64 -6.45 -6.20
CA LEU A 90 5.28 -7.54 -5.46
C LEU A 90 6.39 -7.08 -4.52
N CYS A 91 7.13 -6.03 -4.88
CA CYS A 91 8.36 -5.61 -4.19
C CYS A 91 8.41 -4.12 -3.80
N PRO A 92 7.31 -3.54 -3.28
CA PRO A 92 7.26 -2.10 -3.05
C PRO A 92 8.26 -1.65 -1.98
N SER A 93 8.64 -2.52 -1.04
CA SER A 93 9.67 -2.21 -0.04
C SER A 93 11.06 -2.18 -0.69
N SER A 94 11.45 -3.24 -1.41
CA SER A 94 12.77 -3.31 -2.07
C SER A 94 13.01 -2.18 -3.07
N CYS A 95 11.95 -1.75 -3.76
CA CYS A 95 12.02 -0.65 -4.72
C CYS A 95 11.70 0.74 -4.15
N ALA A 96 11.50 0.85 -2.83
CA ALA A 96 11.16 2.11 -2.16
C ALA A 96 9.90 2.80 -2.74
N LEU A 97 8.92 2.00 -3.18
CA LEU A 97 7.66 2.42 -3.79
C LEU A 97 6.48 2.41 -2.81
N CYS A 98 6.75 2.41 -1.50
CA CYS A 98 5.68 2.34 -0.50
C CYS A 98 4.66 3.47 -0.64
N CYS A 99 5.04 4.67 -1.11
CA CYS A 99 4.08 5.77 -1.34
C CYS A 99 3.01 5.47 -2.39
N MET A 100 3.25 4.47 -3.24
CA MET A 100 2.32 4.01 -4.27
C MET A 100 1.57 2.75 -3.85
N ALA A 101 1.90 2.15 -2.71
CA ALA A 101 1.15 1.04 -2.15
C ALA A 101 -0.22 1.54 -1.63
N PRO A 102 -1.29 0.72 -1.66
CA PRO A 102 -2.64 1.14 -1.27
C PRO A 102 -2.75 1.76 0.11
N GLU A 103 -1.86 1.39 1.03
CA GLU A 103 -1.77 1.92 2.40
C GLU A 103 -1.35 3.39 2.41
N PHE A 104 -0.60 3.85 1.41
CA PHE A 104 -0.01 5.19 1.36
C PHE A 104 -0.41 5.98 0.09
N SER A 105 -1.15 5.40 -0.84
CA SER A 105 -1.41 5.98 -2.18
C SER A 105 -2.46 7.10 -2.19
N CYS A 106 -2.58 7.87 -1.12
CA CYS A 106 -3.51 8.98 -1.00
C CYS A 106 -2.86 10.25 -0.45
N SER A 107 -3.64 11.32 -0.34
CA SER A 107 -3.20 12.56 0.30
C SER A 107 -3.62 12.61 1.77
N ASN A 108 -2.80 13.28 2.59
CA ASN A 108 -3.25 13.81 3.88
C ASN A 108 -4.23 14.96 3.66
N ALA A 109 -5.01 15.30 4.68
CA ALA A 109 -5.90 16.46 4.65
C ALA A 109 -5.10 17.75 4.44
N ALA A 110 -5.64 18.67 3.63
CA ALA A 110 -4.99 19.94 3.37
C ALA A 110 -4.80 20.73 4.67
N GLY A 111 -3.56 21.16 4.94
CA GLY A 111 -3.21 21.91 6.15
C GLY A 111 -3.05 21.08 7.42
N ALA A 112 -3.20 19.75 7.37
CA ALA A 112 -2.95 18.90 8.52
C ALA A 112 -1.46 18.81 8.84
N ASP A 113 -1.10 19.01 10.12
CA ASP A 113 0.24 18.71 10.61
C ASP A 113 0.36 17.21 10.91
N CYS A 114 1.00 16.49 10.00
CA CYS A 114 1.26 15.06 10.15
C CYS A 114 2.65 14.75 10.72
N THR A 115 3.43 15.76 11.10
CA THR A 115 4.76 15.55 11.69
C THR A 115 4.74 14.64 12.93
N PRO A 116 3.75 14.71 13.85
CA PRO A 116 3.73 13.84 15.02
C PRO A 116 3.66 12.35 14.65
N PHE A 117 2.88 12.01 13.62
CA PHE A 117 2.72 10.63 13.15
C PHE A 117 3.97 10.10 12.46
N THR A 118 4.75 10.96 11.80
CA THR A 118 6.01 10.57 11.17
C THR A 118 7.13 10.35 12.18
N VAL A 119 7.16 11.13 13.26
CA VAL A 119 8.15 11.01 14.34
C VAL A 119 7.81 9.88 15.29
N SER A 120 6.52 9.66 15.56
CA SER A 120 6.03 8.61 16.45
C SER A 120 4.94 7.79 15.74
N PRO A 121 5.33 6.82 14.90
CA PRO A 121 4.40 5.98 14.15
C PRO A 121 3.37 5.24 15.01
N ASP A 122 3.67 5.00 16.28
CA ASP A 122 2.73 4.38 17.23
C ASP A 122 1.43 5.19 17.38
N LEU A 123 1.49 6.52 17.19
CA LEU A 123 0.32 7.41 17.20
C LEU A 123 -0.70 7.08 16.09
N CYS A 124 -0.28 6.44 15.00
CA CYS A 124 -1.18 5.99 13.95
C CYS A 124 -2.11 4.85 14.40
N THR A 125 -1.74 4.15 15.48
CA THR A 125 -2.50 3.01 16.01
C THR A 125 -3.01 3.22 17.44
N ASN A 126 -2.58 4.30 18.08
CA ASN A 126 -3.01 4.66 19.43
C ASN A 126 -4.52 4.99 19.46
N SER A 127 -5.22 4.44 20.46
CA SER A 127 -6.68 4.60 20.62
C SER A 127 -7.20 6.05 20.66
N GLN A 128 -6.39 7.00 21.13
CA GLN A 128 -6.76 8.41 21.25
C GLN A 128 -6.55 9.19 19.95
N THR A 129 -5.53 8.83 19.17
CA THR A 129 -5.10 9.60 17.99
C THR A 129 -5.44 8.91 16.66
N ALA A 130 -5.72 7.61 16.64
CA ALA A 130 -5.94 6.85 15.41
C ALA A 130 -7.12 7.39 14.58
N ALA A 131 -8.20 7.85 15.21
CA ALA A 131 -9.32 8.45 14.49
C ALA A 131 -8.92 9.76 13.78
N ALA A 132 -8.16 10.62 14.46
CA ALA A 132 -7.63 11.84 13.88
C ALA A 132 -6.59 11.55 12.79
N ALA A 133 -5.76 10.53 12.98
CA ALA A 133 -4.80 10.05 12.00
C ALA A 133 -5.48 9.56 10.73
N LEU A 134 -6.52 8.75 10.86
CA LEU A 134 -7.33 8.26 9.74
C LEU A 134 -7.98 9.43 8.99
N ALA A 135 -8.60 10.36 9.70
CA ALA A 135 -9.29 11.48 9.08
C ALA A 135 -8.34 12.48 8.40
N ASN A 136 -7.18 12.77 9.00
CA ASN A 136 -6.34 13.90 8.59
C ASN A 136 -4.97 13.51 8.05
N CYS A 137 -4.40 12.40 8.51
CA CYS A 137 -3.05 11.97 8.16
C CYS A 137 -2.97 10.52 7.62
N PRO A 138 -3.92 10.05 6.78
CA PRO A 138 -3.96 8.66 6.37
C PRO A 138 -2.73 8.24 5.57
N ASN A 139 -2.15 9.13 4.76
CA ASN A 139 -0.94 8.83 4.02
C ASN A 139 0.25 8.71 4.96
N ALA A 140 0.44 9.64 5.90
CA ALA A 140 1.55 9.56 6.85
C ALA A 140 1.49 8.27 7.69
N CYS A 141 0.28 7.78 7.97
CA CYS A 141 0.03 6.62 8.81
C CYS A 141 -0.17 5.29 8.07
N GLY A 142 -0.11 5.25 6.74
CA GLY A 142 -0.36 4.01 6.00
C GLY A 142 -1.81 3.51 6.11
N LEU A 143 -2.77 4.42 6.23
CA LEU A 143 -4.20 4.13 6.42
C LEU A 143 -5.03 4.38 5.16
N CYS A 144 -4.41 4.68 4.01
CA CYS A 144 -5.14 5.06 2.80
C CYS A 144 -6.09 3.98 2.27
N ASN A 145 -5.87 2.71 2.62
CA ASN A 145 -6.73 1.58 2.27
C ASN A 145 -7.85 1.33 3.31
N GLN A 146 -8.04 2.24 4.28
CA GLN A 146 -9.08 2.14 5.29
C GLN A 146 -10.29 3.03 4.95
N PRO A 147 -11.52 2.54 5.15
CA PRO A 147 -12.73 3.38 5.14
C PRO A 147 -12.57 4.59 6.06
N GLY A 148 -12.89 5.79 5.57
CA GLY A 148 -12.79 7.04 6.34
C GLY A 148 -11.44 7.75 6.21
N ALA A 149 -10.44 7.14 5.57
CA ALA A 149 -9.14 7.75 5.33
C ALA A 149 -9.28 9.04 4.52
N GLY A 150 -9.09 10.21 5.14
CA GLY A 150 -9.33 11.49 4.44
C GLY A 150 -10.78 11.68 3.97
N GLY A 151 -11.75 11.03 4.63
CA GLY A 151 -13.16 11.11 4.26
C GLY A 151 -13.53 10.41 2.94
N ARG A 152 -12.75 9.40 2.50
CA ARG A 152 -13.08 8.57 1.35
C ARG A 152 -13.28 7.10 1.71
N CYS A 153 -13.81 6.37 0.75
CA CYS A 153 -13.95 4.91 0.79
C CYS A 153 -13.02 4.32 -0.26
N PRO A 154 -12.03 3.49 0.11
CA PRO A 154 -11.09 2.90 -0.84
C PRO A 154 -11.76 1.86 -1.73
N ASP A 155 -11.17 1.62 -2.90
CA ASP A 155 -11.51 0.47 -3.73
C ASP A 155 -11.09 -0.84 -3.03
N ALA A 156 -11.98 -1.83 -3.03
CA ALA A 156 -11.71 -3.17 -2.52
C ALA A 156 -10.91 -4.03 -3.52
N VAL A 157 -10.87 -3.63 -4.80
CA VAL A 157 -10.14 -4.30 -5.88
C VAL A 157 -9.31 -3.30 -6.68
N THR A 158 -8.17 -3.74 -7.22
CA THR A 158 -7.20 -2.83 -7.88
C THR A 158 -7.50 -2.53 -9.35
N ASN A 159 -8.48 -3.21 -9.96
CA ASN A 159 -8.81 -3.11 -11.38
C ASN A 159 -10.03 -2.22 -11.67
N CYS A 160 -10.47 -1.42 -10.70
CA CYS A 160 -11.66 -0.55 -10.86
C CYS A 160 -11.54 0.41 -12.04
N ALA A 161 -10.35 0.96 -12.30
CA ALA A 161 -10.11 1.80 -13.48
C ALA A 161 -10.33 1.03 -14.81
N THR A 162 -9.97 -0.25 -14.86
CA THR A 162 -10.18 -1.13 -16.02
C THR A 162 -11.64 -1.56 -16.17
N LEU A 163 -12.35 -1.73 -15.05
CA LEU A 163 -13.76 -2.13 -15.03
C LEU A 163 -14.70 -0.98 -15.34
N LEU A 164 -14.29 0.27 -15.07
CA LEU A 164 -15.14 1.45 -15.20
C LEU A 164 -15.78 1.60 -16.59
N PRO A 165 -15.06 1.42 -17.72
CA PRO A 165 -15.67 1.49 -19.05
C PRO A 165 -16.64 0.35 -19.36
N LEU A 166 -16.55 -0.78 -18.64
CA LEU A 166 -17.34 -2.00 -18.90
C LEU A 166 -18.59 -2.11 -18.04
N LEU A 167 -18.50 -1.73 -16.76
CA LEU A 167 -19.57 -1.93 -15.78
C LEU A 167 -20.25 -0.62 -15.37
N THR A 168 -19.58 0.53 -15.47
CA THR A 168 -20.02 1.84 -14.94
C THR A 168 -20.32 1.83 -13.43
N CYS A 169 -20.42 3.00 -12.81
CA CYS A 169 -20.64 3.11 -11.35
C CYS A 169 -22.06 2.79 -10.87
N THR A 170 -23.00 2.49 -11.79
CA THR A 170 -24.35 2.05 -11.43
C THR A 170 -24.43 0.54 -11.23
N ASN A 171 -23.43 -0.22 -11.66
CA ASN A 171 -23.39 -1.67 -11.47
C ASN A 171 -23.12 -2.02 -10.00
N ALA A 172 -23.87 -2.99 -9.47
CA ALA A 172 -23.76 -3.42 -8.07
C ALA A 172 -22.33 -3.86 -7.67
N TYR A 173 -21.59 -4.51 -8.57
CA TYR A 173 -20.20 -4.90 -8.33
C TYR A 173 -19.31 -3.67 -8.15
N MET A 174 -19.45 -2.66 -9.01
CA MET A 174 -18.70 -1.40 -8.92
C MET A 174 -19.08 -0.64 -7.65
N GLN A 175 -20.35 -0.65 -7.26
CA GLN A 175 -20.81 0.01 -6.03
C GLN A 175 -20.23 -0.62 -4.75
N GLN A 176 -20.02 -1.93 -4.75
CA GLN A 176 -19.49 -2.66 -3.61
C GLN A 176 -17.95 -2.66 -3.55
N ASN A 177 -17.27 -2.70 -4.71
CA ASN A 177 -15.83 -2.95 -4.76
C ASN A 177 -15.00 -1.77 -5.26
N CYS A 178 -15.62 -0.76 -5.85
CA CYS A 178 -14.94 0.35 -6.51
C CYS A 178 -15.40 1.70 -5.96
N MET A 179 -15.49 1.79 -4.63
CA MET A 179 -16.06 2.96 -3.95
C MET A 179 -15.25 4.24 -4.21
N GLU A 180 -13.92 4.16 -4.28
CA GLU A 180 -13.07 5.33 -4.53
C GLU A 180 -13.21 5.77 -5.99
N THR A 181 -13.05 4.82 -6.92
CA THR A 181 -13.22 5.05 -8.35
C THR A 181 -14.60 5.64 -8.67
N CYS A 182 -15.64 5.20 -7.95
CA CYS A 182 -17.01 5.66 -8.14
C CYS A 182 -17.45 6.80 -7.21
N LYS A 183 -16.55 7.33 -6.38
CA LYS A 183 -16.83 8.39 -5.40
C LYS A 183 -18.02 8.08 -4.48
N ILE A 184 -18.17 6.82 -4.11
CA ILE A 184 -19.22 6.33 -3.21
C ILE A 184 -18.72 6.48 -1.78
N THR A 185 -19.52 7.11 -0.93
CA THR A 185 -19.16 7.45 0.46
C THR A 185 -19.97 6.67 1.50
N THR A 186 -20.70 5.62 1.09
CA THR A 186 -21.56 4.82 1.98
C THR A 186 -20.78 4.14 3.11
N CYS A 187 -19.48 3.88 2.94
CA CYS A 187 -18.64 3.36 4.03
C CYS A 187 -18.47 4.36 5.19
N LEU A 188 -18.70 5.66 4.95
CA LEU A 188 -18.60 6.72 5.95
C LEU A 188 -19.85 6.82 6.81
N SER A 189 -21.00 6.41 6.28
CA SER A 189 -22.29 6.44 6.99
C SER A 189 -22.35 5.48 8.19
N THR A 190 -21.31 4.69 8.41
CA THR A 190 -21.06 3.96 9.67
C THR A 190 -20.53 4.86 10.80
N THR A 191 -20.83 6.16 10.78
CA THR A 191 -20.58 7.09 11.87
C THR A 191 -21.30 6.63 13.13
N GLY A 192 -20.56 6.37 14.20
CA GLY A 192 -21.10 6.56 15.55
C GLY A 192 -21.77 5.36 16.22
N GLY A 193 -21.10 4.21 16.21
CA GLY A 193 -21.33 3.20 17.23
C GLY A 193 -20.04 2.51 17.58
N ALA A 194 -19.62 2.59 18.84
CA ALA A 194 -18.84 1.55 19.49
C ALA A 194 -19.64 0.23 19.55
N SER A 195 -20.20 -0.20 18.42
CA SER A 195 -20.73 -1.55 18.25
C SER A 195 -19.53 -2.46 18.37
N SER A 196 -19.52 -3.26 19.43
CA SER A 196 -18.48 -4.23 19.79
C SER A 196 -17.77 -4.77 18.55
N CYS A 197 -16.60 -4.21 18.23
CA CYS A 197 -15.84 -4.67 17.10
C CYS A 197 -15.42 -6.11 17.37
N SER A 198 -16.10 -7.02 16.71
CA SER A 198 -15.99 -8.44 16.93
C SER A 198 -16.11 -9.16 15.60
N ASP A 199 -15.51 -10.33 15.58
CA ASP A 199 -15.75 -11.28 14.52
C ASP A 199 -17.08 -11.99 14.78
N GLY A 200 -17.95 -12.00 13.77
CA GLY A 200 -19.22 -12.74 13.79
C GLY A 200 -19.03 -14.25 13.72
N ARG A 201 -17.84 -14.74 13.41
CA ARG A 201 -17.51 -16.17 13.40
C ARG A 201 -16.28 -16.49 14.24
N ALA A 202 -16.33 -17.62 14.95
CA ALA A 202 -15.23 -18.07 15.81
C ALA A 202 -13.96 -18.45 15.03
N ASN A 203 -14.09 -18.85 13.77
CA ASN A 203 -12.97 -19.28 12.93
C ASN A 203 -12.34 -18.14 12.11
N CYS A 204 -12.68 -16.87 12.37
CA CYS A 204 -12.15 -15.75 11.62
C CYS A 204 -10.62 -15.71 11.62
N ALA A 205 -9.98 -16.00 12.77
CA ALA A 205 -8.53 -16.09 12.88
C ALA A 205 -7.90 -17.09 11.87
N GLN A 206 -8.57 -18.21 11.59
CA GLN A 206 -8.11 -19.21 10.61
C GLN A 206 -8.31 -18.74 9.17
N MET A 207 -9.26 -17.83 8.95
CA MET A 207 -9.62 -17.34 7.62
C MET A 207 -8.98 -15.98 7.28
N ALA A 208 -8.14 -15.43 8.16
CA ALA A 208 -7.56 -14.08 8.01
C ALA A 208 -6.88 -13.83 6.65
N SER A 209 -6.29 -14.87 6.04
CA SER A 209 -5.68 -14.79 4.70
C SER A 209 -6.66 -14.43 3.58
N PHE A 210 -7.96 -14.66 3.78
CA PHE A 210 -9.01 -14.39 2.79
C PHE A 210 -9.57 -12.97 2.85
N CYS A 211 -9.19 -12.16 3.85
CA CYS A 211 -9.70 -10.79 4.01
C CYS A 211 -9.52 -9.90 2.78
N ASN A 212 -8.46 -10.18 1.98
CA ASN A 212 -8.11 -9.42 0.79
C ASN A 212 -8.10 -10.28 -0.50
N VAL A 213 -8.70 -11.48 -0.46
CA VAL A 213 -8.74 -12.41 -1.60
C VAL A 213 -10.17 -12.46 -2.14
N ALA A 214 -10.38 -11.97 -3.36
CA ALA A 214 -11.65 -12.15 -4.05
C ALA A 214 -11.88 -13.65 -4.40
N PRO A 215 -13.12 -14.16 -4.34
CA PRO A 215 -14.37 -13.47 -4.02
C PRO A 215 -14.69 -13.42 -2.51
N TYR A 216 -13.85 -14.02 -1.67
CA TYR A 216 -14.11 -14.20 -0.24
C TYR A 216 -14.03 -12.91 0.58
N SER A 217 -13.27 -11.92 0.10
CA SER A 217 -13.05 -10.65 0.77
C SER A 217 -14.34 -9.96 1.21
N GLY A 218 -15.42 -10.01 0.41
CA GLY A 218 -16.72 -9.46 0.81
C GLY A 218 -17.28 -10.10 2.09
N VAL A 219 -17.36 -11.44 2.10
CA VAL A 219 -17.84 -12.22 3.26
C VAL A 219 -16.93 -12.02 4.46
N MET A 220 -15.61 -12.00 4.24
CA MET A 220 -14.63 -11.81 5.29
C MET A 220 -14.75 -10.43 5.95
N ARG A 221 -14.97 -9.36 5.17
CA ARG A 221 -15.15 -8.01 5.70
C ARG A 221 -16.46 -7.86 6.49
N GLU A 222 -17.48 -8.65 6.17
CA GLU A 222 -18.76 -8.64 6.90
C GLU A 222 -18.70 -9.50 8.17
N GLN A 223 -18.18 -10.72 8.08
CA GLN A 223 -18.22 -11.73 9.14
C GLN A 223 -17.01 -11.67 10.07
N CYS A 224 -15.87 -11.17 9.59
CA CYS A 224 -14.61 -11.18 10.30
C CYS A 224 -14.06 -9.75 10.43
N ARG A 225 -14.92 -8.82 10.85
CA ARG A 225 -14.63 -7.38 10.87
C ARG A 225 -13.38 -7.05 11.67
N ARG A 226 -13.18 -7.68 12.82
CA ARG A 226 -12.02 -7.45 13.67
C ARG A 226 -10.77 -8.10 13.07
N THR A 227 -10.87 -9.36 12.65
CA THR A 227 -9.76 -10.09 12.02
C THR A 227 -9.30 -9.43 10.71
N CYS A 228 -10.22 -8.89 9.91
CA CYS A 228 -9.93 -8.19 8.67
C CYS A 228 -9.65 -6.69 8.85
N GLY A 229 -9.60 -6.19 10.09
CA GLY A 229 -9.25 -4.79 10.38
C GLY A 229 -10.28 -3.75 9.93
N ILE A 230 -11.54 -4.15 9.75
CA ILE A 230 -12.67 -3.29 9.35
C ILE A 230 -13.15 -2.41 10.51
N CYS A 231 -12.94 -2.87 11.74
CA CYS A 231 -13.14 -2.07 12.94
C CYS A 231 -12.04 -2.39 13.96
N ARG A 232 -11.94 -1.56 15.01
CA ARG A 232 -11.13 -1.83 16.20
C ARG A 232 -11.93 -1.53 17.45
#